data_AF-A0A845UFS6-F1
#
_entry.id   AF-A0A845UFS6-F1
#
_cell.length_a   1.000
_cell.length_b   1.000
_cell.length_c   1.000
_cell.angle_alpha   90.00
_cell.angle_beta   90.00
_cell.angle_gamma   90.00
#
_symmetry.space_group_name_H-M   'P 1'
#
loop_
_entity.id
_entity.type
_entity.pdbx_description
1 polymer ?
#
loop_
_entity_poly.entity_id
_entity_poly.type
_entity_poly.pdbx_seq_one_letter_code
_entity_poly.pdbx_strand_id
1 'polypeptide(L)'
;MNVSELSNLTHWITNEIENKGIPQKYQALQALLQQHSQPNNQKPPFESQKQDLINTLISVPLIQLTKDQLEFLSCLGIAQTVGEDGIKKIEDVLYKNVIDVATSARKIQEINQQIVEGITKSKKIKEGLVGCVSEEEYEAENEILMRVSFTGNALMSNVADFRKWGTFWFEIGRGVAMAHNAAPEEIKIVGATKGSIIIELAVVSDIAVTISQIILAALKVAEKVIDIKTKAEELRGLKMKNTRLAKDLDAEAENEKKAGIEEITAEVSNTLQLKESEEGEKIKVLDKAVKNIVEFIEKGGIVDFVAPEIGKEEDSKEDNNKKLRLAFQEIRRLETKMALLEHKTP
;
A
#
# COMPACT_ATOMS: atom_id res chain seq x y z
N MET A 1 -10.78 -7.47 4.01
CA MET A 1 -10.76 -6.95 5.40
C MET A 1 -11.50 -7.92 6.30
N ASN A 2 -10.89 -8.35 7.41
CA ASN A 2 -11.58 -9.19 8.40
C ASN A 2 -12.34 -8.32 9.43
N VAL A 3 -13.10 -8.96 10.33
CA VAL A 3 -13.97 -8.26 11.30
C VAL A 3 -13.14 -7.50 12.35
N SER A 4 -12.02 -8.07 12.80
CA SER A 4 -11.10 -7.45 13.76
C SER A 4 -10.44 -6.20 13.18
N GLU A 5 -10.01 -6.23 11.93
CA GLU A 5 -9.48 -5.06 11.21
C GLU A 5 -10.52 -3.97 11.00
N LEU A 6 -11.77 -4.35 10.69
CA LEU A 6 -12.86 -3.39 10.57
C LEU A 6 -13.10 -2.70 11.93
N SER A 7 -13.08 -3.46 13.02
CA SER A 7 -13.13 -2.92 14.38
C SER A 7 -11.98 -1.95 14.64
N ASN A 8 -10.74 -2.36 14.35
CA ASN A 8 -9.55 -1.53 14.53
C ASN A 8 -9.61 -0.25 13.70
N LEU A 9 -10.07 -0.33 12.44
CA LEU A 9 -10.28 0.83 11.59
C LEU A 9 -11.30 1.80 12.18
N THR A 10 -12.39 1.31 12.78
CA THR A 10 -13.36 2.21 13.42
C THR A 10 -12.77 2.93 14.63
N HIS A 11 -11.90 2.27 15.42
CA HIS A 11 -11.16 2.90 16.52
C HIS A 11 -10.14 3.91 15.99
N TRP A 12 -9.41 3.56 14.94
CA TRP A 12 -8.48 4.46 14.26
C TRP A 12 -9.19 5.71 13.74
N ILE A 13 -10.37 5.58 13.11
CA ILE A 13 -11.15 6.75 12.64
C ILE A 13 -11.53 7.65 13.82
N THR A 14 -11.97 7.09 14.95
CA THR A 14 -12.25 7.89 16.15
C THR A 14 -11.01 8.63 16.64
N ASN A 15 -9.87 7.95 16.74
CA ASN A 15 -8.65 8.53 17.31
C ASN A 15 -7.98 9.54 16.38
N GLU A 16 -7.82 9.19 15.12
CA GLU A 16 -7.00 9.92 14.16
C GLU A 16 -7.79 10.96 13.36
N ILE A 17 -9.11 10.83 13.26
CA ILE A 17 -9.94 11.78 12.51
C ILE A 17 -10.80 12.62 13.45
N GLU A 18 -11.60 11.96 14.28
CA GLU A 18 -12.57 12.65 15.15
C GLU A 18 -11.89 13.36 16.32
N ASN A 19 -11.08 12.66 17.11
CA ASN A 19 -10.42 13.22 18.30
C ASN A 19 -9.35 14.25 17.95
N LYS A 20 -8.71 14.14 16.77
CA LYS A 20 -7.82 15.17 16.23
C LYS A 20 -8.56 16.43 15.73
N GLY A 21 -9.88 16.41 15.72
CA GLY A 21 -10.71 17.58 15.43
C GLY A 21 -10.74 17.96 13.94
N ILE A 22 -10.51 17.01 13.03
CA ILE A 22 -10.46 17.30 11.59
C ILE A 22 -11.77 17.92 11.08
N PRO A 23 -12.97 17.38 11.40
CA PRO A 23 -14.24 18.01 11.00
C PRO A 23 -14.39 19.45 11.51
N GLN A 24 -13.95 19.69 12.75
CA GLN A 24 -14.04 21.00 13.39
C GLN A 24 -13.12 22.02 12.71
N LYS A 25 -11.92 21.61 12.27
CA LYS A 25 -10.99 22.46 11.53
C LYS A 25 -11.50 22.78 10.12
N TYR A 26 -12.10 21.80 9.44
CA TYR A 26 -12.81 22.05 8.18
C TYR A 26 -13.97 23.04 8.37
N GLN A 27 -14.78 22.87 9.42
CA GLN A 27 -15.88 23.76 9.75
C GLN A 27 -15.41 25.18 10.10
N ALA A 28 -14.29 25.32 10.82
CA ALA A 28 -13.70 26.61 11.15
C ALA A 28 -13.24 27.37 9.90
N LEU A 29 -12.58 26.68 8.97
CA LEU A 29 -12.19 27.27 7.68
C LEU A 29 -13.41 27.65 6.85
N GLN A 30 -14.41 26.75 6.76
CA GLN A 30 -15.67 27.02 6.06
C GLN A 30 -16.36 28.27 6.58
N ALA A 31 -16.50 28.43 7.90
CA ALA A 31 -17.18 29.55 8.52
C ALA A 31 -16.54 30.90 8.14
N LEU A 32 -15.20 30.95 8.12
CA LEU A 32 -14.47 32.16 7.71
C LEU A 32 -14.66 32.47 6.21
N LEU A 33 -14.57 31.46 5.35
CA LEU A 33 -14.81 31.65 3.91
C LEU A 33 -16.26 32.11 3.64
N GLN A 34 -17.25 31.57 4.37
CA GLN A 34 -18.63 32.04 4.28
C GLN A 34 -18.77 33.50 4.74
N GLN A 35 -18.10 33.89 5.83
CA GLN A 35 -18.10 35.28 6.30
C GLN A 35 -17.55 36.24 5.22
N HIS A 36 -16.51 35.83 4.49
CA HIS A 36 -15.89 36.62 3.41
C HIS A 36 -16.77 36.77 2.16
N SER A 37 -17.67 35.80 1.94
CA SER A 37 -18.62 35.85 0.83
C SER A 37 -19.75 36.87 1.02
N GLN A 38 -19.96 37.36 2.26
CA GLN A 38 -21.00 38.32 2.57
C GLN A 38 -20.53 39.78 2.29
N PRO A 39 -21.32 40.62 1.59
CA PRO A 39 -20.89 41.95 1.17
C PRO A 39 -20.52 42.93 2.29
N ASN A 40 -21.12 42.78 3.48
CA ASN A 40 -21.03 43.74 4.58
C ASN A 40 -20.17 43.29 5.77
N ASN A 41 -19.50 42.14 5.66
CA ASN A 41 -18.67 41.64 6.76
C ASN A 41 -17.21 42.07 6.64
N GLN A 42 -16.57 42.25 7.80
CA GLN A 42 -15.12 42.30 7.86
C GLN A 42 -14.55 40.98 7.33
N LYS A 43 -13.44 41.06 6.59
CA LYS A 43 -12.75 39.92 5.97
C LYS A 43 -11.49 39.59 6.79
N PRO A 44 -11.61 38.91 7.94
CA PRO A 44 -10.46 38.54 8.75
C PRO A 44 -9.53 37.57 7.97
N PRO A 45 -8.20 37.61 8.15
CA PRO A 45 -7.32 36.63 7.54
C PRO A 45 -7.71 35.19 7.94
N PHE A 46 -7.71 34.25 6.98
CA PHE A 46 -8.01 32.82 7.24
C PHE A 46 -6.78 31.92 7.14
N GLU A 47 -5.59 32.48 6.90
CA GLU A 47 -4.35 31.71 6.69
C GLU A 47 -4.00 30.84 7.89
N SER A 48 -4.30 31.31 9.12
CA SER A 48 -4.08 30.53 10.34
C SER A 48 -4.94 29.27 10.38
N GLN A 49 -6.22 29.36 10.00
CA GLN A 49 -7.15 28.22 10.00
C GLN A 49 -6.84 27.26 8.86
N LYS A 50 -6.43 27.79 7.71
CA LYS A 50 -5.92 26.98 6.60
C LYS A 50 -4.68 26.20 7.04
N GLN A 51 -3.68 26.86 7.63
CA GLN A 51 -2.45 26.19 8.05
C GLN A 51 -2.68 25.17 9.17
N ASP A 52 -3.56 25.49 10.12
CA ASP A 52 -3.94 24.57 11.19
C ASP A 52 -4.64 23.32 10.65
N LEU A 53 -5.55 23.48 9.68
CA LEU A 53 -6.17 22.36 8.97
C LEU A 53 -5.10 21.53 8.24
N ILE A 54 -4.26 22.15 7.42
CA ILE A 54 -3.20 21.46 6.67
C ILE A 54 -2.27 20.68 7.61
N ASN A 55 -1.77 21.30 8.67
CA ASN A 55 -0.90 20.65 9.65
C ASN A 55 -1.56 19.41 10.28
N THR A 56 -2.87 19.50 10.54
CA THR A 56 -3.62 18.38 11.11
C THR A 56 -3.79 17.26 10.09
N LEU A 57 -4.08 17.57 8.82
CA LEU A 57 -4.20 16.56 7.76
C LEU A 57 -2.87 15.85 7.49
N ILE A 58 -1.74 16.55 7.53
CA ILE A 58 -0.40 15.96 7.41
C ILE A 58 -0.14 14.94 8.52
N SER A 59 -0.65 15.21 9.73
CA SER A 59 -0.42 14.35 10.90
C SER A 59 -1.21 13.05 10.90
N VAL A 60 -2.09 12.82 9.92
CA VAL A 60 -2.92 11.61 9.84
C VAL A 60 -2.07 10.43 9.37
N PRO A 61 -1.88 9.39 10.19
CA PRO A 61 -0.93 8.32 9.90
C PRO A 61 -1.54 7.25 8.98
N LEU A 62 -1.93 7.63 7.76
CA LEU A 62 -2.46 6.70 6.74
C LEU A 62 -1.51 5.53 6.45
N ILE A 63 -0.21 5.72 6.71
CA ILE A 63 0.83 4.70 6.64
C ILE A 63 0.56 3.47 7.51
N GLN A 64 -0.20 3.62 8.59
CA GLN A 64 -0.50 2.54 9.53
C GLN A 64 -1.63 1.63 9.05
N LEU A 65 -2.41 2.05 8.05
CA LEU A 65 -3.57 1.31 7.58
C LEU A 65 -3.19 0.28 6.53
N THR A 66 -3.93 -0.83 6.47
CA THR A 66 -3.81 -1.84 5.39
C THR A 66 -4.45 -1.35 4.10
N LYS A 67 -4.16 -2.01 2.96
CA LYS A 67 -4.81 -1.67 1.68
C LYS A 67 -6.33 -1.73 1.77
N ASP A 68 -6.85 -2.81 2.34
CA ASP A 68 -8.29 -3.01 2.51
C ASP A 68 -8.90 -1.94 3.43
N GLN A 69 -8.19 -1.53 4.47
CA GLN A 69 -8.64 -0.43 5.35
C GLN A 69 -8.67 0.91 4.61
N LEU A 70 -7.68 1.19 3.76
CA LEU A 70 -7.65 2.40 2.92
C LEU A 70 -8.76 2.41 1.87
N GLU A 71 -9.05 1.27 1.24
CA GLU A 71 -10.18 1.11 0.32
C GLU A 71 -11.51 1.31 1.04
N PHE A 72 -11.67 0.73 2.23
CA PHE A 72 -12.87 0.94 3.04
C PHE A 72 -13.01 2.39 3.49
N LEU A 73 -11.91 3.04 3.91
CA LEU A 73 -11.87 4.46 4.26
C LEU A 73 -12.24 5.35 3.06
N SER A 74 -11.88 4.93 1.84
CA SER A 74 -12.29 5.56 0.59
C SER A 74 -13.79 5.41 0.33
N CYS A 75 -14.36 4.22 0.58
CA CYS A 75 -15.80 3.97 0.50
C CYS A 75 -16.60 4.80 1.53
N LEU A 76 -16.00 5.10 2.69
CA LEU A 76 -16.57 6.03 3.68
C LEU A 76 -16.45 7.50 3.26
N GLY A 77 -15.71 7.82 2.19
CA GLY A 77 -15.48 9.20 1.74
C GLY A 77 -14.44 9.96 2.57
N ILE A 78 -13.66 9.28 3.41
CA ILE A 78 -12.70 9.90 4.32
C ILE A 78 -11.30 9.96 3.70
N ALA A 79 -10.83 8.89 3.07
CA ALA A 79 -9.44 8.77 2.62
C ALA A 79 -9.00 9.96 1.73
N GLN A 80 -9.88 10.38 0.82
CA GLN A 80 -9.64 11.46 -0.17
C GLN A 80 -9.62 12.88 0.45
N THR A 81 -9.85 13.00 1.75
CA THR A 81 -10.08 14.28 2.45
C THR A 81 -9.07 14.53 3.56
N VAL A 82 -8.15 13.60 3.77
CA VAL A 82 -7.08 13.64 4.77
C VAL A 82 -5.74 13.31 4.12
N GLY A 83 -4.63 13.49 4.84
CA GLY A 83 -3.30 13.29 4.27
C GLY A 83 -3.01 14.22 3.09
N GLU A 84 -2.09 13.80 2.22
CA GLU A 84 -1.67 14.58 1.05
C GLU A 84 -2.80 14.89 0.07
N ASP A 85 -3.70 13.94 -0.18
CA ASP A 85 -4.80 14.12 -1.12
C ASP A 85 -5.83 15.13 -0.59
N GLY A 86 -6.10 15.10 0.73
CA GLY A 86 -6.91 16.12 1.39
C GLY A 86 -6.30 17.52 1.26
N ILE A 87 -4.99 17.65 1.44
CA ILE A 87 -4.27 18.93 1.31
C ILE A 87 -4.36 19.44 -0.13
N LYS A 88 -4.02 18.60 -1.12
CA LYS A 88 -4.12 18.96 -2.54
C LYS A 88 -5.53 19.40 -2.90
N LYS A 89 -6.56 18.72 -2.37
CA LYS A 89 -7.96 19.07 -2.61
C LYS A 89 -8.32 20.43 -2.01
N ILE A 90 -7.87 20.75 -0.80
CA ILE A 90 -8.08 22.08 -0.19
C ILE A 90 -7.35 23.15 -1.00
N GLU A 91 -6.08 22.93 -1.31
CA GLU A 91 -5.29 23.88 -2.09
C GLU A 91 -5.94 24.13 -3.46
N ASP A 92 -6.35 23.09 -4.17
CA ASP A 92 -7.08 23.20 -5.43
C ASP A 92 -8.36 24.02 -5.29
N VAL A 93 -9.13 23.79 -4.22
CA VAL A 93 -10.35 24.57 -3.95
C VAL A 93 -10.01 26.04 -3.73
N LEU A 94 -9.00 26.36 -2.92
CA LEU A 94 -8.64 27.74 -2.59
C LEU A 94 -7.96 28.46 -3.77
N TYR A 95 -7.09 27.79 -4.53
CA TYR A 95 -6.34 28.37 -5.66
C TYR A 95 -7.17 28.47 -6.95
N LYS A 96 -8.00 27.47 -7.28
CA LYS A 96 -8.81 27.53 -8.51
C LYS A 96 -10.00 28.47 -8.38
N ASN A 97 -10.42 28.80 -7.16
CA ASN A 97 -11.58 29.63 -6.88
C ASN A 97 -11.21 30.92 -6.10
N VAL A 98 -9.97 31.44 -6.28
CA VAL A 98 -9.46 32.65 -5.59
C VAL A 98 -10.41 33.86 -5.72
N ILE A 99 -11.11 33.97 -6.85
CA ILE A 99 -12.05 35.08 -7.11
C ILE A 99 -13.44 34.79 -6.53
N ASP A 100 -13.83 33.51 -6.41
CA ASP A 100 -15.14 33.08 -5.94
C ASP A 100 -15.01 32.36 -4.58
N VAL A 101 -14.94 33.18 -3.54
CA VAL A 101 -14.87 32.72 -2.14
C VAL A 101 -16.14 31.97 -1.72
N ALA A 102 -17.30 32.29 -2.31
CA ALA A 102 -18.55 31.58 -2.03
C ALA A 102 -18.49 30.13 -2.54
N THR A 103 -17.98 29.93 -3.76
CA THR A 103 -17.73 28.58 -4.29
C THR A 103 -16.68 27.84 -3.48
N SER A 104 -15.61 28.51 -3.02
CA SER A 104 -14.63 27.91 -2.13
C SER A 104 -15.28 27.42 -0.83
N ALA A 105 -16.07 28.26 -0.18
CA ALA A 105 -16.79 27.93 1.05
C ALA A 105 -17.71 26.72 0.87
N ARG A 106 -18.46 26.68 -0.24
CA ARG A 106 -19.35 25.55 -0.58
C ARG A 106 -18.58 24.24 -0.77
N LYS A 107 -17.48 24.26 -1.52
CA LYS A 107 -16.67 23.05 -1.75
C LYS A 107 -16.02 22.53 -0.46
N ILE A 108 -15.55 23.43 0.42
CA ILE A 108 -15.06 23.05 1.75
C ILE A 108 -16.19 22.46 2.62
N GLN A 109 -17.40 23.02 2.55
CA GLN A 109 -18.58 22.47 3.22
C GLN A 109 -18.93 21.05 2.72
N GLU A 110 -18.90 20.82 1.40
CA GLU A 110 -19.13 19.50 0.80
C GLU A 110 -18.11 18.47 1.30
N ILE A 111 -16.83 18.85 1.39
CA ILE A 111 -15.77 17.98 1.95
C ILE A 111 -16.05 17.66 3.42
N ASN A 112 -16.37 18.68 4.22
CA ASN A 112 -16.67 18.48 5.64
C ASN A 112 -17.87 17.54 5.84
N GLN A 113 -18.93 17.72 5.04
CA GLN A 113 -20.11 16.87 5.08
C GLN A 113 -19.77 15.41 4.76
N GLN A 114 -18.95 15.17 3.73
CA GLN A 114 -18.48 13.82 3.38
C GLN A 114 -17.75 13.15 4.57
N ILE A 115 -16.87 13.88 5.25
CA ILE A 115 -16.15 13.37 6.42
C ILE A 115 -17.12 13.03 7.56
N VAL A 116 -18.04 13.94 7.90
CA VAL A 116 -19.00 13.75 9.00
C VAL A 116 -19.93 12.56 8.73
N GLU A 117 -20.38 12.40 7.48
CA GLU A 117 -21.17 11.23 7.07
C GLU A 117 -20.37 9.93 7.18
N GLY A 118 -19.10 9.94 6.77
CA GLY A 118 -18.17 8.82 6.92
C GLY A 118 -17.93 8.43 8.38
N ILE A 119 -17.67 9.40 9.26
CA ILE A 119 -17.52 9.18 10.71
C ILE A 119 -18.80 8.60 11.30
N THR A 120 -19.96 9.13 10.92
CA THR A 120 -21.25 8.64 11.41
C THR A 120 -21.49 7.19 11.02
N LYS A 121 -21.15 6.80 9.77
CA LYS A 121 -21.21 5.40 9.32
C LYS A 121 -20.24 4.53 10.13
N SER A 122 -19.00 5.00 10.33
CA SER A 122 -17.99 4.30 11.14
C SER A 122 -18.46 4.04 12.57
N LYS A 123 -19.08 5.03 13.24
CA LYS A 123 -19.66 4.86 14.59
C LYS A 123 -20.73 3.77 14.65
N LYS A 124 -21.66 3.75 13.68
CA LYS A 124 -22.69 2.72 13.60
C LYS A 124 -22.09 1.31 13.42
N ILE A 125 -21.03 1.21 12.61
CA ILE A 125 -20.29 -0.05 12.45
C ILE A 125 -19.65 -0.44 13.79
N LYS A 126 -18.93 0.47 14.44
CA LYS A 126 -18.29 0.24 15.74
C LYS A 126 -19.28 -0.28 16.78
N GLU A 127 -20.44 0.38 16.90
CA GLU A 127 -21.52 -0.04 17.81
C GLU A 127 -22.05 -1.43 17.47
N GLY A 128 -22.22 -1.73 16.18
CA GLY A 128 -22.68 -3.05 15.72
C GLY A 128 -21.66 -4.18 15.90
N LEU A 129 -20.38 -3.86 16.07
CA LEU A 129 -19.30 -4.83 16.29
C LEU A 129 -19.06 -5.14 17.77
N VAL A 130 -19.67 -4.39 18.70
CA VAL A 130 -19.51 -4.62 20.14
C VAL A 130 -19.94 -6.04 20.50
N GLY A 131 -19.01 -6.81 21.07
CA GLY A 131 -19.23 -8.20 21.46
C GLY A 131 -19.13 -9.22 20.32
N CYS A 132 -18.82 -8.78 19.09
CA CYS A 132 -18.61 -9.67 17.93
C CYS A 132 -17.13 -9.87 17.57
N VAL A 133 -16.23 -9.11 18.20
CA VAL A 133 -14.79 -9.14 17.94
C VAL A 133 -14.12 -9.77 19.14
N SER A 134 -13.46 -10.91 18.92
CA SER A 134 -12.44 -11.41 19.83
C SER A 134 -11.12 -10.79 19.39
N GLU A 135 -10.33 -10.26 20.33
CA GLU A 135 -8.94 -9.92 20.04
C GLU A 135 -8.23 -11.23 19.68
N GLU A 136 -7.89 -11.38 18.39
CA GLU A 136 -6.97 -12.44 17.97
C GLU A 136 -5.59 -12.02 18.49
N GLU A 137 -5.16 -12.62 19.60
CA GLU A 137 -3.77 -12.52 20.05
C GLU A 137 -2.90 -13.18 18.99
N TYR A 138 -2.11 -12.38 18.26
CA TYR A 138 -0.99 -12.92 17.49
C TYR A 138 -0.05 -13.64 18.48
N GLU A 139 0.35 -14.87 18.15
CA GLU A 139 1.05 -15.76 19.07
C GLU A 139 2.42 -15.21 19.57
N ALA A 140 2.98 -14.18 18.92
CA ALA A 140 4.26 -13.60 19.33
C ALA A 140 4.36 -12.08 19.07
N GLU A 141 4.97 -11.38 20.03
CA GLU A 141 5.30 -9.93 19.98
C GLU A 141 6.23 -9.51 18.81
N ASN A 142 6.71 -10.45 18.00
CA ASN A 142 7.69 -10.22 16.92
C ASN A 142 7.27 -10.79 15.55
N GLU A 143 5.98 -11.14 15.39
CA GLU A 143 5.42 -11.59 14.12
C GLU A 143 4.73 -10.42 13.38
N ILE A 144 4.93 -10.35 12.06
CA ILE A 144 4.28 -9.42 11.14
C ILE A 144 3.32 -10.24 10.28
N LEU A 145 2.09 -9.74 10.14
CA LEU A 145 1.13 -10.35 9.24
C LEU A 145 1.45 -9.95 7.80
N MET A 146 1.77 -10.92 6.95
CA MET A 146 1.91 -10.77 5.51
C MET A 146 0.65 -11.32 4.81
N ARG A 147 0.08 -10.54 3.89
CA ARG A 147 -1.09 -10.90 3.10
C ARG A 147 -0.72 -11.06 1.65
N VAL A 148 -0.95 -12.25 1.14
CA VAL A 148 -0.73 -12.57 -0.27
C VAL A 148 -2.08 -12.64 -0.97
N SER A 149 -2.33 -11.72 -1.89
CA SER A 149 -3.56 -11.69 -2.69
C SER A 149 -3.29 -12.14 -4.13
N PHE A 150 -4.06 -13.11 -4.59
CA PHE A 150 -3.93 -13.69 -5.93
C PHE A 150 -4.91 -13.02 -6.90
N THR A 151 -4.44 -12.01 -7.62
CA THR A 151 -5.26 -11.22 -8.58
C THR A 151 -4.67 -11.26 -10.00
N GLY A 152 -5.39 -10.69 -10.97
CA GLY A 152 -4.94 -10.66 -12.38
C GLY A 152 -4.66 -12.06 -12.94
N ASN A 153 -3.49 -12.23 -13.57
CA ASN A 153 -2.99 -13.51 -14.08
C ASN A 153 -2.44 -14.44 -12.98
N ALA A 154 -2.33 -13.96 -11.73
CA ALA A 154 -2.02 -14.77 -10.56
C ALA A 154 -3.27 -15.38 -9.92
N LEU A 155 -4.48 -15.01 -10.38
CA LEU A 155 -5.74 -15.54 -9.88
C LEU A 155 -5.77 -17.08 -9.96
N MET A 156 -6.13 -17.70 -8.83
CA MET A 156 -6.35 -19.15 -8.77
C MET A 156 -7.75 -19.49 -9.28
N SER A 157 -7.83 -20.20 -10.39
CA SER A 157 -9.10 -20.64 -10.99
C SER A 157 -9.44 -22.08 -10.67
N ASN A 158 -8.44 -22.90 -10.32
CA ASN A 158 -8.62 -24.33 -10.04
C ASN A 158 -7.58 -24.89 -9.04
N VAL A 159 -7.72 -26.17 -8.68
CA VAL A 159 -6.83 -26.86 -7.73
C VAL A 159 -5.39 -27.06 -8.24
N ALA A 160 -5.18 -27.08 -9.56
CA ALA A 160 -3.83 -27.11 -10.13
C ALA A 160 -3.12 -25.78 -9.94
N ASP A 161 -3.84 -24.65 -10.09
CA ASP A 161 -3.32 -23.32 -9.77
C ASP A 161 -2.98 -23.22 -8.29
N PHE A 162 -3.84 -23.73 -7.39
CA PHE A 162 -3.55 -23.77 -5.96
C PHE A 162 -2.27 -24.55 -5.65
N ARG A 163 -2.09 -25.74 -6.23
CA ARG A 163 -0.85 -26.52 -6.04
C ARG A 163 0.37 -25.76 -6.56
N LYS A 164 0.27 -25.16 -7.75
CA LYS A 164 1.36 -24.41 -8.38
C LYS A 164 1.77 -23.22 -7.51
N TRP A 165 0.80 -22.41 -7.10
CA TRP A 165 1.04 -21.24 -6.26
C TRP A 165 1.49 -21.62 -4.85
N GLY A 166 0.97 -22.70 -4.28
CA GLY A 166 1.47 -23.26 -3.02
C GLY A 166 2.93 -23.67 -3.10
N THR A 167 3.35 -24.30 -4.21
CA THR A 167 4.77 -24.62 -4.44
C THR A 167 5.61 -23.36 -4.61
N PHE A 168 5.10 -22.36 -5.35
CA PHE A 168 5.76 -21.06 -5.49
C PHE A 168 6.02 -20.41 -4.13
N TRP A 169 5.00 -20.31 -3.30
CA TRP A 169 5.08 -19.66 -2.00
C TRP A 169 5.89 -20.44 -0.98
N PHE A 170 5.89 -21.77 -1.06
CA PHE A 170 6.82 -22.60 -0.29
C PHE A 170 8.28 -22.29 -0.65
N GLU A 171 8.61 -22.20 -1.94
CA GLU A 171 9.98 -21.90 -2.39
C GLU A 171 10.41 -20.47 -2.03
N ILE A 172 9.47 -19.50 -2.09
CA ILE A 172 9.70 -18.13 -1.61
C ILE A 172 10.02 -18.16 -0.12
N GLY A 173 9.13 -18.74 0.69
CA GLY A 173 9.30 -18.81 2.14
C GLY A 173 10.60 -19.51 2.53
N ARG A 174 10.90 -20.64 1.87
CA ARG A 174 12.15 -21.39 2.08
C ARG A 174 13.38 -20.55 1.76
N GLY A 175 13.43 -19.88 0.61
CA GLY A 175 14.62 -19.12 0.21
C GLY A 175 14.91 -17.95 1.12
N VAL A 176 13.87 -17.21 1.53
CA VAL A 176 14.06 -16.09 2.46
C VAL A 176 14.39 -16.60 3.87
N ALA A 177 13.69 -17.60 4.40
CA ALA A 177 13.99 -18.15 5.72
C ALA A 177 15.43 -18.68 5.80
N MET A 178 15.87 -19.45 4.80
CA MET A 178 17.25 -19.96 4.76
C MET A 178 18.30 -18.86 4.73
N ALA A 179 18.03 -17.74 4.03
CA ALA A 179 18.92 -16.58 4.00
C ALA A 179 19.10 -15.94 5.40
N HIS A 180 18.12 -16.10 6.28
CA HIS A 180 18.14 -15.66 7.68
C HIS A 180 18.57 -16.75 8.68
N ASN A 181 19.05 -17.91 8.23
CA ASN A 181 19.28 -19.09 9.08
C ASN A 181 18.01 -19.61 9.80
N ALA A 182 16.83 -19.27 9.29
CA ALA A 182 15.54 -19.68 9.82
C ALA A 182 15.00 -20.89 9.04
N ALA A 183 14.07 -21.61 9.68
CA ALA A 183 13.35 -22.71 9.05
C ALA A 183 12.11 -22.19 8.26
N PRO A 184 11.73 -22.80 7.12
CA PRO A 184 10.52 -22.40 6.39
C PRO A 184 9.24 -22.43 7.24
N GLU A 185 9.20 -23.30 8.26
CA GLU A 185 8.10 -23.44 9.21
C GLU A 185 7.90 -22.21 10.11
N GLU A 186 8.87 -21.30 10.16
CA GLU A 186 8.74 -19.99 10.84
C GLU A 186 7.85 -19.01 10.07
N ILE A 187 7.44 -19.34 8.84
CA ILE A 187 6.44 -18.63 8.05
C ILE A 187 5.12 -19.40 8.13
N LYS A 188 4.23 -18.99 9.03
CA LYS A 188 3.00 -19.73 9.35
C LYS A 188 1.80 -19.20 8.59
N ILE A 189 0.99 -20.07 7.98
CA ILE A 189 -0.34 -19.68 7.46
C ILE A 189 -1.30 -19.56 8.64
N VAL A 190 -1.78 -18.34 8.91
CA VAL A 190 -2.71 -18.03 10.00
C VAL A 190 -4.14 -17.81 9.52
N GLY A 191 -4.36 -17.59 8.22
CA GLY A 191 -5.69 -17.38 7.67
C GLY A 191 -5.79 -17.53 6.15
N ALA A 192 -7.02 -17.76 5.67
CA ALA A 192 -7.36 -17.70 4.26
C ALA A 192 -8.75 -17.08 4.06
N THR A 193 -8.87 -15.98 3.31
CA THR A 193 -10.14 -15.24 3.14
C THR A 193 -10.69 -15.31 1.70
N LYS A 194 -11.99 -14.99 1.52
CA LYS A 194 -12.72 -15.09 0.23
C LYS A 194 -12.78 -13.76 -0.53
N GLY A 195 -12.76 -13.85 -1.86
CA GLY A 195 -12.98 -12.76 -2.84
C GLY A 195 -11.99 -12.87 -4.00
N SER A 196 -10.74 -13.06 -3.61
CA SER A 196 -9.62 -13.72 -4.27
C SER A 196 -8.99 -14.57 -3.16
N ILE A 197 -8.31 -15.69 -3.41
CA ILE A 197 -7.63 -16.37 -2.30
C ILE A 197 -6.65 -15.34 -1.72
N ILE A 198 -6.79 -15.02 -0.42
CA ILE A 198 -5.82 -14.22 0.31
C ILE A 198 -5.24 -15.14 1.36
N ILE A 199 -3.91 -15.33 1.36
CA ILE A 199 -3.21 -16.12 2.37
C ILE A 199 -2.60 -15.14 3.36
N GLU A 200 -2.95 -15.29 4.63
CA GLU A 200 -2.39 -14.53 5.76
C GLU A 200 -1.28 -15.35 6.40
N LEU A 201 -0.08 -14.76 6.50
CA LEU A 201 1.14 -15.39 6.97
C LEU A 201 1.70 -14.61 8.17
N ALA A 202 2.02 -15.28 9.28
CA ALA A 202 2.79 -14.67 10.36
C ALA A 202 4.29 -14.89 10.09
N VAL A 203 5.07 -13.80 10.07
CA VAL A 203 6.47 -13.79 9.63
C VAL A 203 7.34 -12.95 10.57
N VAL A 204 8.52 -13.44 10.95
CA VAL A 204 9.49 -12.67 11.77
C VAL A 204 9.90 -11.37 11.08
N SER A 205 10.10 -10.28 11.85
CA SER A 205 10.37 -8.92 11.33
C SER A 205 11.50 -8.85 10.30
N ASP A 206 12.67 -9.48 10.54
CA ASP A 206 13.82 -9.44 9.61
C ASP A 206 13.53 -10.14 8.28
N ILE A 207 12.76 -11.24 8.31
CA ILE A 207 12.29 -11.94 7.12
C ILE A 207 11.33 -11.01 6.35
N ALA A 208 10.38 -10.37 7.04
CA ALA A 208 9.45 -9.44 6.42
C ALA A 208 10.19 -8.25 5.77
N VAL A 209 11.23 -7.70 6.41
CA VAL A 209 12.06 -6.61 5.84
C VAL A 209 12.66 -7.04 4.51
N THR A 210 13.21 -8.25 4.46
CA THR A 210 13.85 -8.80 3.27
C THR A 210 12.84 -9.05 2.15
N ILE A 211 11.68 -9.65 2.47
CA ILE A 211 10.61 -9.83 1.47
C ILE A 211 10.16 -8.48 0.92
N SER A 212 10.02 -7.46 1.78
CA SER A 212 9.65 -6.10 1.39
C SER A 212 10.65 -5.46 0.43
N GLN A 213 11.96 -5.63 0.70
CA GLN A 213 13.02 -5.16 -0.18
C GLN A 213 12.95 -5.84 -1.55
N ILE A 214 12.77 -7.16 -1.57
CA ILE A 214 12.62 -7.93 -2.81
C ILE A 214 11.38 -7.46 -3.59
N ILE A 215 10.22 -7.31 -2.94
CA ILE A 215 9.00 -6.83 -3.59
C ILE A 215 9.20 -5.43 -4.16
N LEU A 216 9.78 -4.51 -3.40
CA LEU A 216 10.02 -3.14 -3.84
C LEU A 216 10.90 -3.11 -5.09
N ALA A 217 11.98 -3.89 -5.10
CA ALA A 217 12.87 -3.96 -6.24
C ALA A 217 12.22 -4.68 -7.44
N ALA A 218 11.45 -5.75 -7.18
CA ALA A 218 10.67 -6.46 -8.18
C ALA A 218 9.63 -5.56 -8.86
N LEU A 219 8.93 -4.70 -8.11
CA LEU A 219 8.00 -3.72 -8.66
C LEU A 219 8.70 -2.71 -9.57
N LYS A 220 9.90 -2.24 -9.22
CA LYS A 220 10.70 -1.35 -10.08
C LYS A 220 11.13 -2.04 -11.38
N VAL A 221 11.53 -3.30 -11.31
CA VAL A 221 11.85 -4.10 -12.50
C VAL A 221 10.60 -4.29 -13.36
N ALA A 222 9.47 -4.66 -12.75
CA ALA A 222 8.20 -4.86 -13.45
C ALA A 222 7.71 -3.56 -14.13
N GLU A 223 7.84 -2.41 -13.47
CA GLU A 223 7.54 -1.10 -14.06
C GLU A 223 8.34 -0.85 -15.34
N LYS A 224 9.66 -1.05 -15.31
CA LYS A 224 10.52 -0.89 -16.50
C LYS A 224 10.12 -1.86 -17.62
N VAL A 225 9.84 -3.12 -17.28
CA VAL A 225 9.42 -4.15 -18.24
C VAL A 225 8.09 -3.77 -18.90
N ILE A 226 7.12 -3.28 -18.13
CA ILE A 226 5.84 -2.79 -18.65
C ILE A 226 6.05 -1.59 -19.57
N ASP A 227 6.91 -0.64 -19.19
CA ASP A 227 7.23 0.53 -20.03
C ASP A 227 7.84 0.12 -21.38
N ILE A 228 8.76 -0.85 -21.39
CA ILE A 228 9.36 -1.38 -22.64
C ILE A 228 8.29 -2.07 -23.49
N LYS A 229 7.45 -2.93 -22.89
CA LYS A 229 6.36 -3.62 -23.60
C LYS A 229 5.31 -2.65 -24.15
N THR A 230 4.99 -1.60 -23.41
CA THR A 230 4.08 -0.54 -23.87
C THR A 230 4.63 0.16 -25.10
N LYS A 231 5.93 0.51 -25.11
CA LYS A 231 6.59 1.08 -26.30
C LYS A 231 6.61 0.12 -27.48
N ALA A 232 6.77 -1.19 -27.23
CA ALA A 232 6.69 -2.20 -28.28
C ALA A 232 5.29 -2.26 -28.91
N GLU A 233 4.24 -2.17 -28.09
CA GLU A 233 2.85 -2.12 -28.56
C GLU A 233 2.50 -0.81 -29.29
N GLU A 234 2.98 0.34 -28.81
CA GLU A 234 2.85 1.61 -29.53
C GLU A 234 3.47 1.51 -30.93
N LEU A 235 4.66 0.91 -31.07
CA LEU A 235 5.31 0.68 -32.36
C LEU A 235 4.51 -0.26 -33.27
N ARG A 236 3.86 -1.29 -32.71
CA ARG A 236 2.94 -2.18 -33.45
C ARG A 236 1.70 -1.41 -33.93
N GLY A 237 1.12 -0.59 -33.06
CA GLY A 237 -0.04 0.26 -33.33
C GLY A 237 0.18 1.30 -34.42
N LEU A 238 1.42 1.77 -34.60
CA LEU A 238 1.82 2.68 -35.68
C LEU A 238 1.80 2.03 -37.08
N LYS A 239 1.41 0.74 -37.21
CA LYS A 239 1.29 -0.01 -38.48
C LYS A 239 2.53 0.07 -39.38
N MET A 240 3.69 0.34 -38.80
CA MET A 240 4.94 0.36 -39.55
C MET A 240 5.41 -1.07 -39.81
N LYS A 241 6.14 -1.31 -40.91
CA LYS A 241 6.80 -2.60 -41.22
C LYS A 241 7.90 -3.01 -40.20
N ASN A 242 7.97 -2.36 -39.04
CA ASN A 242 9.02 -2.47 -38.03
C ASN A 242 8.75 -3.60 -37.01
N THR A 243 8.26 -4.74 -37.48
CA THR A 243 8.07 -5.95 -36.66
C THR A 243 9.38 -6.41 -36.01
N ARG A 244 10.53 -6.08 -36.60
CA ARG A 244 11.85 -6.36 -36.02
C ARG A 244 12.10 -5.54 -34.75
N LEU A 245 11.90 -4.22 -34.79
CA LEU A 245 12.09 -3.34 -33.63
C LEU A 245 11.17 -3.69 -32.47
N ALA A 246 9.92 -4.07 -32.73
CA ALA A 246 9.02 -4.54 -31.66
C ALA A 246 9.51 -5.85 -31.02
N LYS A 247 10.06 -6.79 -31.81
CA LYS A 247 10.66 -8.02 -31.28
C LYS A 247 11.95 -7.76 -30.51
N ASP A 248 12.77 -6.80 -30.97
CA ASP A 248 14.00 -6.41 -30.28
C ASP A 248 13.65 -5.80 -28.90
N LEU A 249 12.58 -5.01 -28.81
CA LEU A 249 12.08 -4.51 -27.53
C LEU A 249 11.50 -5.60 -26.62
N ASP A 250 10.78 -6.59 -27.16
CA ASP A 250 10.33 -7.74 -26.35
C ASP A 250 11.54 -8.50 -25.76
N ALA A 251 12.58 -8.72 -26.57
CA ALA A 251 13.80 -9.37 -26.11
C ALA A 251 14.52 -8.53 -25.05
N GLU A 252 14.56 -7.21 -25.24
CA GLU A 252 15.13 -6.28 -24.26
C GLU A 252 14.36 -6.29 -22.94
N ALA A 253 13.02 -6.37 -22.98
CA ALA A 253 12.20 -6.50 -21.78
C ALA A 253 12.55 -7.77 -20.99
N GLU A 254 12.76 -8.90 -21.67
CA GLU A 254 13.18 -10.15 -21.02
C GLU A 254 14.62 -10.09 -20.50
N ASN A 255 15.50 -9.32 -21.16
CA ASN A 255 16.87 -9.08 -20.67
C ASN A 255 16.89 -8.19 -19.43
N GLU A 256 16.15 -7.07 -19.44
CA GLU A 256 16.00 -6.17 -18.29
C GLU A 256 15.44 -6.93 -17.08
N LYS A 257 14.47 -7.82 -17.32
CA LYS A 257 13.93 -8.70 -16.28
C LYS A 257 15.00 -9.61 -15.68
N LYS A 258 15.78 -10.31 -16.50
CA LYS A 258 16.84 -11.22 -16.03
C LYS A 258 17.92 -10.47 -15.27
N ALA A 259 18.41 -9.36 -15.83
CA ALA A 259 19.41 -8.52 -15.20
C ALA A 259 18.89 -7.96 -13.85
N GLY A 260 17.63 -7.50 -13.82
CA GLY A 260 17.00 -7.02 -12.60
C GLY A 260 16.89 -8.10 -11.51
N ILE A 261 16.53 -9.33 -11.87
CA ILE A 261 16.51 -10.45 -10.91
C ILE A 261 17.91 -10.71 -10.33
N GLU A 262 18.94 -10.72 -11.18
CA GLU A 262 20.32 -10.93 -10.73
C GLU A 262 20.80 -9.80 -9.81
N GLU A 263 20.46 -8.56 -10.14
CA GLU A 263 20.77 -7.37 -9.33
C GLU A 263 20.09 -7.44 -7.95
N ILE A 264 18.80 -7.79 -7.90
CA ILE A 264 18.05 -7.96 -6.65
C ILE A 264 18.69 -9.03 -5.77
N THR A 265 18.97 -10.21 -6.34
CA THR A 265 19.60 -11.31 -5.60
C THR A 265 20.96 -10.88 -5.04
N ALA A 266 21.76 -10.16 -5.82
CA ALA A 266 23.06 -9.67 -5.38
C ALA A 266 22.94 -8.63 -4.25
N GLU A 267 22.04 -7.64 -4.39
CA GLU A 267 21.79 -6.60 -3.39
C GLU A 267 21.34 -7.19 -2.05
N VAL A 268 20.39 -8.13 -2.10
CA VAL A 268 19.87 -8.79 -0.89
C VAL A 268 20.94 -9.66 -0.25
N SER A 269 21.69 -10.43 -1.05
CA SER A 269 22.79 -11.26 -0.53
C SER A 269 23.87 -10.41 0.15
N ASN A 270 24.23 -9.26 -0.44
CA ASN A 270 25.18 -8.32 0.16
C ASN A 270 24.65 -7.71 1.46
N THR A 271 23.35 -7.34 1.49
CA THR A 271 22.70 -6.78 2.68
C THR A 271 22.67 -7.78 3.83
N LEU A 272 22.41 -9.06 3.52
CA LEU A 272 22.42 -10.17 4.47
C LEU A 272 23.84 -10.71 4.74
N GLN A 273 24.87 -10.11 4.12
CA GLN A 273 26.27 -10.50 4.25
C GLN A 273 26.56 -11.96 3.89
N LEU A 274 25.77 -12.52 2.97
CA LEU A 274 25.93 -13.89 2.51
C LEU A 274 27.19 -14.04 1.65
N LYS A 275 28.06 -15.00 1.99
CA LYS A 275 29.30 -15.23 1.25
C LYS A 275 29.18 -16.40 0.30
N GLU A 276 29.42 -16.19 -0.98
CA GLU A 276 29.31 -17.23 -2.01
C GLU A 276 30.18 -18.47 -1.74
N SER A 277 31.35 -18.27 -1.10
CA SER A 277 32.28 -19.35 -0.74
C SER A 277 31.78 -20.31 0.34
N GLU A 278 30.85 -19.87 1.20
CA GLU A 278 30.38 -20.63 2.37
C GLU A 278 28.88 -20.93 2.28
N GLU A 279 28.11 -20.06 1.63
CA GLU A 279 26.65 -20.02 1.64
C GLU A 279 26.05 -20.09 0.24
N GLY A 280 26.79 -20.62 -0.74
CA GLY A 280 26.35 -20.72 -2.14
C GLY A 280 25.00 -21.43 -2.34
N GLU A 281 24.64 -22.37 -1.46
CA GLU A 281 23.30 -22.98 -1.48
C GLU A 281 22.20 -21.99 -1.04
N LYS A 282 22.44 -21.18 -0.01
CA LYS A 282 21.48 -20.16 0.43
C LYS A 282 21.25 -19.12 -0.67
N ILE A 283 22.32 -18.70 -1.35
CA ILE A 283 22.23 -17.75 -2.47
C ILE A 283 21.41 -18.34 -3.62
N LYS A 284 21.60 -19.62 -3.96
CA LYS A 284 20.81 -20.29 -5.01
C LYS A 284 19.33 -20.40 -4.66
N VAL A 285 19.00 -20.75 -3.42
CA VAL A 285 17.60 -20.86 -2.99
C VAL A 285 16.96 -19.46 -2.89
N LEU A 286 17.73 -18.45 -2.45
CA LEU A 286 17.31 -17.04 -2.45
C LEU A 286 17.04 -16.52 -3.86
N ASP A 287 17.92 -16.81 -4.83
CA ASP A 287 17.72 -16.46 -6.25
C ASP A 287 16.39 -17.02 -6.79
N LYS A 288 16.08 -18.27 -6.46
CA LYS A 288 14.80 -18.89 -6.83
C LYS A 288 13.61 -18.20 -6.15
N ALA A 289 13.74 -17.80 -4.88
CA ALA A 289 12.71 -17.03 -4.19
C ALA A 289 12.49 -15.65 -4.85
N VAL A 290 13.56 -14.93 -5.19
CA VAL A 290 13.49 -13.63 -5.91
C VAL A 290 12.80 -13.80 -7.26
N LYS A 291 13.19 -14.80 -8.06
CA LYS A 291 12.53 -15.14 -9.33
C LYS A 291 11.03 -15.36 -9.17
N ASN A 292 10.64 -16.12 -8.15
CA ASN A 292 9.25 -16.43 -7.89
C ASN A 292 8.44 -15.21 -7.43
N ILE A 293 9.02 -14.33 -6.61
CA ILE A 293 8.38 -13.06 -6.20
C ILE A 293 8.18 -12.15 -7.41
N VAL A 294 9.21 -11.97 -8.25
CA VAL A 294 9.12 -11.16 -9.48
C VAL A 294 8.03 -11.70 -10.40
N GLU A 295 8.00 -13.01 -10.66
CA GLU A 295 6.98 -13.62 -11.49
C GLU A 295 5.56 -13.50 -10.90
N PHE A 296 5.43 -13.58 -9.58
CA PHE A 296 4.14 -13.40 -8.90
C PHE A 296 3.60 -11.98 -9.10
N ILE A 297 4.44 -10.97 -8.87
CA ILE A 297 4.09 -9.55 -9.01
C ILE A 297 3.75 -9.19 -10.45
N GLU A 298 4.55 -9.64 -11.43
CA GLU A 298 4.27 -9.42 -12.86
C GLU A 298 2.93 -10.02 -13.30
N LYS A 299 2.45 -11.06 -12.61
CA LYS A 299 1.16 -11.67 -12.88
C LYS A 299 0.01 -10.96 -12.18
N GLY A 300 0.27 -9.84 -11.52
CA GLY A 300 -0.73 -9.09 -10.75
C GLY A 300 -0.98 -9.69 -9.36
N GLY A 301 -0.05 -10.48 -8.84
CA GLY A 301 -0.05 -10.86 -7.43
C GLY A 301 0.31 -9.67 -6.54
N ILE A 302 -0.37 -9.55 -5.40
CA ILE A 302 -0.18 -8.44 -4.46
C ILE A 302 0.29 -9.00 -3.13
N VAL A 303 1.26 -8.33 -2.50
CA VAL A 303 1.73 -8.68 -1.16
C VAL A 303 1.64 -7.44 -0.27
N ASP A 304 0.77 -7.49 0.73
CA ASP A 304 0.60 -6.43 1.73
C ASP A 304 1.08 -6.92 3.10
N PHE A 305 1.36 -6.01 4.01
CA PHE A 305 1.79 -6.36 5.36
C PHE A 305 1.08 -5.50 6.40
N VAL A 306 0.82 -6.09 7.56
CA VAL A 306 0.22 -5.45 8.72
C VAL A 306 1.22 -5.56 9.85
N ALA A 307 1.89 -4.44 10.15
CA ALA A 307 2.76 -4.35 11.30
C ALA A 307 1.91 -4.19 12.58
N PRO A 308 2.25 -4.88 13.68
CA PRO A 308 1.56 -4.68 14.96
C PRO A 308 1.65 -3.22 15.43
N GLU A 309 0.72 -2.81 16.30
CA GLU A 309 0.79 -1.52 16.97
C GLU A 309 2.07 -1.45 17.83
N ILE A 310 2.81 -0.35 17.70
CA ILE A 310 4.07 -0.18 18.42
C ILE A 310 3.74 0.04 19.89
N GLY A 311 3.94 -0.99 20.72
CA GLY A 311 4.08 -0.83 22.16
C GLY A 311 5.30 0.05 22.48
N LYS A 312 5.23 0.83 23.56
CA LYS A 312 6.19 1.91 23.88
C LYS A 312 7.62 1.46 24.22
N GLU A 313 8.02 0.22 24.01
CA GLU A 313 9.30 -0.28 24.53
C GLU A 313 10.03 -1.16 23.48
N GLU A 314 10.97 -0.54 22.74
CA GLU A 314 12.35 -1.02 22.46
C GLU A 314 12.97 -0.30 21.24
N ASP A 315 14.06 0.46 21.49
CA ASP A 315 14.74 1.36 20.54
C ASP A 315 15.30 0.67 19.26
N SER A 316 15.52 -0.64 19.23
CA SER A 316 16.03 -1.34 18.03
C SER A 316 14.91 -1.87 17.12
N LYS A 317 13.75 -2.23 17.68
CA LYS A 317 12.58 -2.76 16.96
C LYS A 317 11.79 -1.66 16.26
N GLU A 318 11.87 -0.44 16.79
CA GLU A 318 11.23 0.74 16.21
C GLU A 318 11.77 1.05 14.79
N ASP A 319 13.05 0.78 14.53
CA ASP A 319 13.69 1.08 13.23
C ASP A 319 13.27 0.09 12.12
N ASN A 320 13.19 -1.22 12.41
CA ASN A 320 12.75 -2.22 11.43
C ASN A 320 11.27 -2.04 11.05
N ASN A 321 10.38 -1.86 12.03
CA ASN A 321 8.96 -1.62 11.77
C ASN A 321 8.73 -0.32 10.98
N LYS A 322 9.55 0.72 11.23
CA LYS A 322 9.51 1.96 10.46
C LYS A 322 10.01 1.78 9.02
N LYS A 323 11.12 1.06 8.82
CA LYS A 323 11.64 0.71 7.48
C LYS A 323 10.63 -0.08 6.67
N LEU A 324 10.00 -1.07 7.30
CA LEU A 324 8.90 -1.86 6.74
C LEU A 324 7.75 -0.97 6.29
N ARG A 325 7.25 -0.10 7.18
CA ARG A 325 6.17 0.85 6.87
C ARG A 325 6.50 1.75 5.68
N LEU A 326 7.72 2.30 5.62
CA LEU A 326 8.16 3.13 4.49
C LEU A 326 8.25 2.32 3.18
N ALA A 327 8.80 1.11 3.24
CA ALA A 327 8.85 0.22 2.08
C ALA A 327 7.44 -0.10 1.57
N PHE A 328 6.47 -0.34 2.46
CA PHE A 328 5.08 -0.64 2.09
C PHE A 328 4.36 0.51 1.42
N GLN A 329 4.60 1.75 1.85
CA GLN A 329 4.03 2.90 1.15
C GLN A 329 4.52 2.95 -0.29
N GLU A 330 5.83 2.75 -0.48
CA GLU A 330 6.41 2.81 -1.80
C GLU A 330 5.94 1.63 -2.67
N ILE A 331 5.85 0.42 -2.10
CA ILE A 331 5.25 -0.75 -2.74
C ILE A 331 3.82 -0.43 -3.21
N ARG A 332 2.94 0.04 -2.33
CA ARG A 332 1.55 0.36 -2.68
C ARG A 332 1.44 1.49 -3.71
N ARG A 333 2.33 2.49 -3.63
CA ARG A 333 2.42 3.59 -4.60
C ARG A 333 2.79 3.05 -5.99
N LEU A 334 3.78 2.15 -6.07
CA LEU A 334 4.20 1.51 -7.30
C LEU A 334 3.12 0.56 -7.85
N GLU A 335 2.49 -0.25 -7.00
CA GLU A 335 1.35 -1.11 -7.39
C GLU A 335 0.21 -0.29 -8.01
N THR A 336 -0.16 0.84 -7.37
CA THR A 336 -1.19 1.75 -7.90
C THR A 336 -0.77 2.35 -9.23
N LYS A 337 0.50 2.74 -9.37
CA LYS A 337 1.05 3.26 -10.62
C LYS A 337 1.01 2.20 -11.73
N MET A 338 1.39 0.95 -11.43
CA MET A 338 1.37 -0.15 -12.37
C MET A 338 -0.05 -0.50 -12.83
N ALA A 339 -1.02 -0.55 -11.93
CA ALA A 339 -2.42 -0.79 -12.30
C ALA A 339 -2.94 0.29 -13.29
N LEU A 340 -2.52 1.54 -13.13
CA LEU A 340 -2.85 2.61 -14.07
C LEU A 340 -2.16 2.48 -15.44
N LEU A 341 -1.00 1.83 -15.51
CA LEU A 341 -0.29 1.55 -16.76
C LEU A 341 -0.96 0.40 -17.52
N GLU A 342 -1.34 -0.67 -16.82
CA GLU A 342 -2.03 -1.82 -17.43
C GLU A 342 -3.39 -1.44 -18.05
N HIS A 343 -4.14 -0.53 -17.40
CA HIS A 343 -5.41 -0.02 -17.93
C HIS A 343 -5.29 0.92 -19.13
N LYS A 344 -4.08 1.40 -19.47
CA LYS A 344 -3.84 2.22 -20.67
C LYS A 344 -3.63 1.39 -21.94
N THR A 345 -3.47 0.09 -21.81
CA THR A 345 -3.37 -0.88 -22.92
C THR A 345 -4.78 -1.36 -23.28
N PRO A 346 -5.36 -0.94 -24.43
CA PRO A 346 -6.70 -1.34 -24.85
C PRO A 346 -6.80 -2.79 -25.33
#